data_AF-A0A395NXT9-F1
#
_entry.id   AF-A0A395NXT9-F1
#
_cell.length_a   1.000
_cell.length_b   1.000
_cell.length_c   1.000
_cell.angle_alpha   90.00
_cell.angle_beta   90.00
_cell.angle_gamma   90.00
#
_symmetry.space_group_name_H-M   'P 1'
#
loop_
_entity.id
_entity.type
_entity.pdbx_description
1 polymer ?
#
loop_
_entity_poly.entity_id
_entity_poly.type
_entity_poly.pdbx_seq_one_letter_code
_entity_poly.pdbx_strand_id
1 'polypeptide(L)'
;MSSLLQALARSIQAAANAPSEDGQNIYLLEEDSGSLLQHLWAGDEPGTKTFVTDGTKTHTPVVYLVNNTDRYVFFLDQQNHLKSVAYNEESKEWDPAPFNDTLSSIEVYENTRLSGFSSPWGMIMFFEAESGQLSTLVGHDGQWKGTETLSIQLKPEQRMWPLKIRTN
;
A
#
# COMPACT_ATOMS: atom_id res chain seq x y z
N MET A 1 -21.96 19.11 6.58
CA MET A 1 -21.59 17.67 6.70
C MET A 1 -20.42 17.59 7.65
N SER A 2 -20.31 16.54 8.47
CA SER A 2 -19.19 16.38 9.41
C SER A 2 -17.87 16.21 8.64
N SER A 3 -16.81 16.91 9.03
CA SER A 3 -15.45 16.79 8.46
C SER A 3 -14.94 15.36 8.50
N LEU A 4 -15.29 14.60 9.56
CA LEU A 4 -14.96 13.18 9.69
C LEU A 4 -15.55 12.32 8.55
N LEU A 5 -16.79 12.59 8.17
CA LEU A 5 -17.46 11.82 7.10
C LEU A 5 -16.80 12.10 5.74
N GLN A 6 -16.36 13.33 5.52
CA GLN A 6 -15.63 13.71 4.30
C GLN A 6 -14.24 13.07 4.27
N ALA A 7 -13.50 13.09 5.37
CA ALA A 7 -12.20 12.42 5.48
C ALA A 7 -12.30 10.91 5.23
N LEU A 8 -13.32 10.25 5.79
CA LEU A 8 -13.59 8.84 5.55
C LEU A 8 -13.93 8.57 4.08
N ALA A 9 -14.83 9.37 3.49
CA ALA A 9 -15.22 9.20 2.09
C ALA A 9 -14.01 9.31 1.14
N ARG A 10 -13.10 10.27 1.40
CA ARG A 10 -11.86 10.42 0.64
C ARG A 10 -10.93 9.22 0.82
N SER A 11 -10.77 8.73 2.06
CA SER A 11 -9.92 7.58 2.35
C SER A 11 -10.40 6.30 1.67
N ILE A 12 -11.72 6.14 1.50
CA ILE A 12 -12.34 5.00 0.79
C ILE A 12 -12.16 5.12 -0.74
N GLN A 13 -12.16 6.35 -1.26
CA GLN A 13 -12.03 6.60 -2.71
C GLN A 13 -10.58 6.62 -3.19
N ALA A 14 -9.64 6.91 -2.30
CA ALA A 14 -8.21 6.90 -2.59
C ALA A 14 -7.72 5.49 -2.96
N ALA A 15 -6.68 5.41 -3.78
CA ALA A 15 -6.01 4.16 -4.12
C ALA A 15 -5.34 3.53 -2.89
N ALA A 16 -4.77 4.38 -2.03
CA ALA A 16 -4.30 4.01 -0.70
C ALA A 16 -4.32 5.24 0.22
N ASN A 17 -4.26 5.01 1.52
CA ASN A 17 -4.07 6.06 2.51
C ASN A 17 -3.08 5.62 3.59
N ALA A 18 -2.40 6.59 4.19
CA ALA A 18 -1.53 6.39 5.33
C ALA A 18 -1.59 7.62 6.25
N PRO A 19 -1.53 7.44 7.58
CA PRO A 19 -1.32 8.57 8.48
C PRO A 19 0.05 9.21 8.21
N SER A 20 0.15 10.53 8.43
CA SER A 20 1.45 11.18 8.51
C SER A 20 2.25 10.69 9.71
N GLU A 21 3.54 11.01 9.73
CA GLU A 21 4.51 10.62 10.76
C GLU A 21 4.05 11.10 12.16
N ASP A 22 3.39 12.26 12.23
CA ASP A 22 2.80 12.83 13.44
C ASP A 22 1.38 12.31 13.75
N GLY A 23 0.77 11.55 12.84
CA GLY A 23 -0.59 11.04 12.93
C GLY A 23 -1.69 12.11 12.88
N GLN A 24 -1.35 13.37 12.62
CA GLN A 24 -2.32 14.48 12.61
C GLN A 24 -2.97 14.67 11.24
N ASN A 25 -2.28 14.26 10.19
CA ASN A 25 -2.70 14.40 8.81
C ASN A 25 -2.82 13.02 8.15
N ILE A 26 -3.40 13.01 6.95
CA ILE A 26 -3.52 11.80 6.15
C ILE A 26 -2.93 12.05 4.77
N TYR A 27 -2.06 11.14 4.35
CA TYR A 27 -1.66 11.04 2.97
C TYR A 27 -2.67 10.18 2.22
N LEU A 28 -3.10 10.67 1.05
CA LEU A 28 -3.95 9.93 0.12
C LEU A 28 -3.19 9.74 -1.18
N LEU A 29 -3.22 8.52 -1.71
CA LEU A 29 -2.75 8.23 -3.05
C LEU A 29 -3.92 8.20 -4.02
N GLU A 30 -3.75 8.83 -5.16
CA GLU A 30 -4.68 8.81 -6.28
C GLU A 30 -3.99 8.17 -7.48
N GLU A 31 -4.69 7.28 -8.17
CA GLU A 31 -4.29 6.80 -9.47
C GLU A 31 -4.90 7.69 -10.55
N ASP A 32 -4.06 8.25 -11.40
CA ASP A 32 -4.47 9.01 -12.58
C ASP A 32 -3.74 8.48 -13.81
N SER A 33 -4.48 7.81 -14.68
CA SER A 33 -4.01 7.44 -16.02
C SER A 33 -2.69 6.64 -16.03
N GLY A 34 -2.50 5.73 -15.07
CA GLY A 34 -1.28 4.93 -14.93
C GLY A 34 -0.14 5.63 -14.17
N SER A 35 -0.43 6.75 -13.52
CA SER A 35 0.46 7.44 -12.57
C SER A 35 -0.13 7.43 -11.17
N LEU A 36 0.73 7.41 -10.15
CA LEU A 36 0.34 7.61 -8.76
C LEU A 36 0.75 9.00 -8.29
N LEU A 37 -0.18 9.64 -7.59
CA LEU A 37 -0.04 10.99 -7.09
C LEU A 37 -0.39 11.01 -5.61
N GLN A 38 0.41 11.68 -4.80
CA GLN A 38 0.18 11.85 -3.37
C GLN A 38 -0.48 13.20 -3.09
N HIS A 39 -1.45 13.20 -2.19
CA HIS A 39 -2.00 14.38 -1.55
C HIS A 39 -1.81 14.31 -0.04
N LEU A 40 -1.25 15.36 0.55
CA LEU A 40 -1.31 15.56 1.99
C LEU A 40 -2.59 16.31 2.34
N TRP A 41 -3.43 15.76 3.22
CA TRP A 41 -4.63 16.43 3.70
C TRP A 41 -4.45 16.84 5.16
N ALA A 42 -4.45 18.15 5.40
CA ALA A 42 -4.38 18.74 6.73
C ALA A 42 -5.74 19.35 7.08
N GLY A 43 -6.53 18.63 7.88
CA GLY A 43 -7.92 19.02 8.19
C GLY A 43 -8.84 18.96 6.95
N ASP A 44 -9.45 20.09 6.60
CA ASP A 44 -10.45 20.18 5.54
C ASP A 44 -9.91 20.65 4.19
N GLU A 45 -8.63 21.07 4.12
CA GLU A 45 -8.02 21.61 2.90
C GLU A 45 -7.03 20.59 2.27
N PRO A 46 -7.10 20.39 0.94
CA PRO A 46 -6.09 19.63 0.23
C PRO A 46 -4.77 20.39 0.23
N GLY A 47 -3.71 19.75 0.72
CA GLY A 47 -2.35 20.21 0.53
C GLY A 47 -1.85 19.97 -0.90
N THR A 48 -0.55 20.19 -1.10
CA THR A 48 0.11 20.07 -2.39
C THR A 48 0.06 18.63 -2.92
N LYS A 49 -0.22 18.52 -4.23
CA LYS A 49 -0.14 17.25 -4.97
C LYS A 49 1.32 16.99 -5.35
N THR A 50 1.83 15.80 -5.04
CA THR A 50 3.21 15.38 -5.33
C THR A 50 3.17 14.16 -6.24
N PHE A 51 4.02 14.15 -7.27
CA PHE A 51 4.17 12.99 -8.14
C PHE A 51 4.88 11.85 -7.41
N VAL A 52 4.37 10.62 -7.51
CA VAL A 52 4.95 9.44 -6.87
C VAL A 52 5.65 8.56 -7.90
N THR A 53 4.94 8.12 -8.92
CA THR A 53 5.49 7.24 -9.96
C THR A 53 4.54 7.14 -11.16
N ASP A 54 5.04 6.61 -12.28
CA ASP A 54 4.27 6.28 -13.48
C ASP A 54 4.42 4.80 -13.85
N GLY A 55 3.80 4.39 -14.96
CA GLY A 55 3.89 3.01 -15.45
C GLY A 55 3.12 2.00 -14.59
N THR A 56 2.16 2.45 -13.78
CA THR A 56 1.36 1.56 -12.94
C THR A 56 0.29 0.84 -13.76
N LYS A 57 -0.09 -0.36 -13.33
CA LYS A 57 -1.29 -1.05 -13.83
C LYS A 57 -2.53 -0.17 -13.60
N THR A 58 -3.50 -0.24 -14.50
CA THR A 58 -4.80 0.41 -14.27
C THR A 58 -5.55 -0.27 -13.12
N HIS A 59 -6.09 0.50 -12.19
CA HIS A 59 -6.70 0.00 -10.96
C HIS A 59 -5.72 -0.85 -10.14
N THR A 60 -4.45 -0.43 -10.11
CA THR A 60 -3.38 -1.14 -9.41
C THR A 60 -3.72 -1.20 -7.91
N PRO A 61 -3.55 -2.36 -7.25
CA PRO A 61 -3.59 -2.39 -5.80
C PRO A 61 -2.39 -1.61 -5.27
N VAL A 62 -2.63 -0.69 -4.34
CA VAL A 62 -1.59 0.16 -3.77
C VAL A 62 -1.58 0.01 -2.26
N VAL A 63 -0.39 0.02 -1.67
CA VAL A 63 -0.20 0.14 -0.21
C VAL A 63 0.76 1.29 0.05
N TYR A 64 0.36 2.17 0.95
CA TYR A 64 1.21 3.24 1.45
C TYR A 64 1.56 2.94 2.91
N LEU A 65 2.84 2.73 3.20
CA LEU A 65 3.37 2.58 4.55
C LEU A 65 4.22 3.78 4.95
N VAL A 66 3.94 4.31 6.14
CA VAL A 66 4.66 5.43 6.76
C VAL A 66 5.07 5.02 8.17
N ASN A 67 6.36 5.14 8.50
CA ASN A 67 6.84 5.10 9.87
C ASN A 67 7.54 6.45 10.19
N ASN A 68 8.27 6.52 11.30
CA ASN A 68 8.90 7.77 11.74
C ASN A 68 10.06 8.25 10.83
N THR A 69 10.62 7.35 10.01
CA THR A 69 11.86 7.59 9.26
C THR A 69 11.68 7.46 7.75
N ASP A 70 10.77 6.59 7.34
CA ASP A 70 10.67 6.08 5.98
C ASP A 70 9.22 6.05 5.50
N ARG A 71 9.08 6.24 4.20
CA ARG A 71 7.80 6.22 3.50
C ARG A 71 7.93 5.40 2.24
N TYR A 72 7.06 4.43 2.09
CA TYR A 72 7.08 3.50 0.97
C TYR A 72 5.71 3.38 0.33
N VAL A 73 5.70 3.37 -1.00
CA VAL A 73 4.52 3.03 -1.79
C VAL A 73 4.82 1.75 -2.56
N PHE A 74 3.95 0.76 -2.40
CA PHE A 74 3.98 -0.50 -3.12
C PHE A 74 2.83 -0.54 -4.11
N PHE A 75 3.10 -0.99 -5.32
CA PHE A 75 2.13 -1.03 -6.42
C PHE A 75 2.53 -2.09 -7.44
N LEU A 76 1.62 -2.40 -8.37
CA LEU A 76 1.92 -3.26 -9.51
C LEU A 76 2.17 -2.42 -10.77
N ASP A 77 3.20 -2.80 -11.52
CA ASP A 77 3.41 -2.31 -12.89
C ASP A 77 2.45 -2.98 -13.89
N GLN A 78 2.47 -2.52 -15.14
CA GLN A 78 1.62 -3.04 -16.21
C GLN A 78 1.80 -4.54 -16.51
N GLN A 79 2.89 -5.15 -16.07
CA GLN A 79 3.20 -6.57 -16.25
C GLN A 79 2.86 -7.41 -15.01
N ASN A 80 2.17 -6.84 -14.01
CA ASN A 80 1.88 -7.48 -12.73
C ASN A 80 3.13 -7.82 -11.92
N HIS A 81 4.20 -7.03 -12.04
CA HIS A 81 5.28 -7.10 -11.07
C HIS A 81 5.04 -6.14 -9.93
N LEU A 82 5.28 -6.61 -8.71
CA LEU A 82 5.33 -5.75 -7.55
C LEU A 82 6.57 -4.85 -7.61
N LYS A 83 6.33 -3.55 -7.44
CA LYS A 83 7.31 -2.47 -7.42
C LYS A 83 7.15 -1.63 -6.16
N SER A 84 8.19 -0.88 -5.83
CA SER A 84 8.18 0.08 -4.74
C SER A 84 8.96 1.34 -5.07
N VAL A 85 8.50 2.44 -4.49
CA VAL A 85 9.22 3.71 -4.40
C VAL A 85 9.34 4.12 -2.95
N ALA A 86 10.43 4.79 -2.61
CA ALA A 86 10.67 5.38 -1.30
C ALA A 86 10.71 6.89 -1.42
N TYR A 87 10.21 7.59 -0.40
CA TYR A 87 10.36 9.03 -0.36
C TYR A 87 11.76 9.42 0.09
N ASN A 88 12.37 10.35 -0.63
CA ASN A 88 13.66 10.93 -0.30
C ASN A 88 13.45 12.32 0.29
N GLU A 89 13.71 12.47 1.59
CA GLU A 89 13.54 13.74 2.30
C GLU A 89 14.52 14.83 1.85
N GLU A 90 15.67 14.47 1.27
CA GLU A 90 16.65 15.45 0.78
C GLU A 90 16.21 16.10 -0.53
N SER A 91 15.77 15.29 -1.50
CA SER A 91 15.26 15.77 -2.79
C SER A 91 13.80 16.21 -2.73
N LYS A 92 13.06 15.75 -1.72
CA LYS A 92 11.59 15.86 -1.59
C LYS A 92 10.82 15.15 -2.71
N GLU A 93 11.44 14.12 -3.30
CA GLU A 93 10.90 13.35 -4.42
C GLU A 93 10.78 11.87 -4.07
N TRP A 94 10.12 11.11 -4.95
CA TRP A 94 9.97 9.67 -4.82
C TRP A 94 10.97 8.97 -5.72
N ASP A 95 11.81 8.12 -5.13
CA ASP A 95 12.85 7.38 -5.84
C ASP A 95 12.48 5.88 -5.92
N PRO A 96 12.79 5.19 -7.03
CA PRO A 96 12.68 3.73 -7.11
C PRO A 96 13.44 3.05 -5.96
N ALA A 97 12.75 2.17 -5.23
CA ALA A 97 13.30 1.49 -4.07
C ALA A 97 13.27 -0.02 -4.29
N PRO A 98 14.29 -0.63 -4.92
CA PRO A 98 14.34 -2.07 -5.13
C PRO A 98 14.39 -2.81 -3.79
N PHE A 99 13.79 -4.01 -3.72
CA PHE A 99 13.68 -4.74 -2.45
C PHE A 99 15.04 -5.22 -1.95
N ASN A 100 15.91 -5.67 -2.85
CA ASN A 100 17.34 -5.90 -2.65
C ASN A 100 18.06 -6.06 -4.00
N ASP A 101 19.39 -6.23 -3.97
CA ASP A 101 20.23 -6.41 -5.17
C ASP A 101 19.81 -7.56 -6.10
N THR A 102 19.04 -8.53 -5.58
CA THR A 102 18.55 -9.72 -6.30
C THR A 102 17.04 -9.73 -6.59
N LEU A 103 16.25 -8.92 -5.89
CA LEU A 103 14.79 -8.85 -5.97
C LEU A 103 14.40 -7.46 -6.50
N SER A 104 14.65 -7.24 -7.78
CA SER A 104 14.24 -6.02 -8.49
C SER A 104 12.80 -6.08 -9.02
N SER A 105 12.23 -7.30 -9.08
CA SER A 105 10.88 -7.56 -9.56
C SER A 105 10.35 -8.81 -8.87
N ILE A 106 9.16 -8.73 -8.28
CA ILE A 106 8.48 -9.88 -7.70
C ILE A 106 7.23 -10.12 -8.54
N GLU A 107 7.18 -11.25 -9.23
CA GLU A 107 5.98 -11.72 -9.91
C GLU A 107 4.93 -12.12 -8.86
N VAL A 108 3.72 -11.59 -9.03
CA VAL A 108 2.60 -11.81 -8.12
C VAL A 108 1.42 -12.38 -8.88
N TYR A 109 0.43 -12.90 -8.15
CA TYR A 109 -0.83 -13.30 -8.75
C TYR A 109 -1.50 -12.09 -9.43
N GLU A 110 -2.01 -12.25 -10.65
CA GLU A 110 -2.52 -11.15 -11.48
C GLU A 110 -3.61 -10.29 -10.80
N ASN A 111 -4.38 -10.92 -9.90
CA ASN A 111 -5.46 -10.27 -9.14
C ASN A 111 -5.12 -10.12 -7.65
N THR A 112 -3.83 -10.17 -7.29
CA THR A 112 -3.40 -9.98 -5.91
C THR A 112 -3.96 -8.67 -5.36
N ARG A 113 -4.30 -8.68 -4.08
CA ARG A 113 -4.45 -7.45 -3.29
C ARG A 113 -3.17 -7.22 -2.53
N LEU A 114 -2.86 -5.96 -2.29
CA LEU A 114 -1.77 -5.57 -1.42
C LEU A 114 -2.36 -5.12 -0.10
N SER A 115 -1.73 -5.51 0.99
CA SER A 115 -2.04 -5.00 2.33
C SER A 115 -0.74 -4.85 3.10
N GLY A 116 -0.75 -4.07 4.18
CA GLY A 116 0.44 -3.91 4.99
C GLY A 116 0.17 -3.05 6.20
N PHE A 117 1.14 -3.01 7.09
CA PHE A 117 1.15 -2.09 8.21
C PHE A 117 2.58 -1.69 8.53
N SER A 118 2.70 -0.50 9.12
CA SER A 118 3.94 0.04 9.63
C SER A 118 3.91 0.06 11.16
N SER A 119 5.10 -0.02 11.74
CA SER A 119 5.35 0.14 13.16
C SER A 119 6.68 0.87 13.37
N PRO A 120 6.96 1.35 14.59
CA PRO A 120 8.27 1.93 14.91
C PRO A 120 9.45 0.96 14.72
N TRP A 121 9.20 -0.36 14.68
CA TRP A 121 10.24 -1.40 14.53
C TRP A 121 10.35 -1.94 13.11
N GLY A 122 9.62 -1.39 12.15
CA GLY A 122 9.65 -1.84 10.76
C GLY A 122 8.26 -1.97 10.15
N MET A 123 8.25 -2.46 8.93
CA MET A 123 7.07 -2.53 8.07
C MET A 123 6.86 -3.93 7.54
N ILE A 124 5.61 -4.32 7.32
CA ILE A 124 5.26 -5.59 6.69
C ILE A 124 4.25 -5.34 5.58
N MET A 125 4.49 -5.93 4.41
CA MET A 125 3.61 -5.90 3.26
C MET A 125 3.23 -7.34 2.88
N PHE A 126 1.94 -7.57 2.65
CA PHE A 126 1.33 -8.84 2.31
C PHE A 126 0.82 -8.79 0.87
N PHE A 127 1.05 -9.88 0.14
CA PHE A 127 0.62 -10.06 -1.23
C PHE A 127 0.40 -11.54 -1.52
N GLU A 128 -0.31 -11.85 -2.60
CA GLU A 128 -0.48 -13.19 -3.12
C GLU A 128 0.61 -13.46 -4.16
N ALA A 129 1.48 -14.43 -3.89
CA ALA A 129 2.50 -14.87 -4.83
C ALA A 129 1.84 -15.57 -6.04
N GLU A 130 2.58 -15.73 -7.13
CA GLU A 130 2.11 -16.42 -8.35
C GLU A 130 1.49 -17.80 -8.05
N SER A 131 1.99 -18.50 -7.02
CA SER A 131 1.47 -19.78 -6.56
C SER A 131 0.06 -19.75 -5.94
N GLY A 132 -0.52 -18.55 -5.77
CA GLY A 132 -1.81 -18.33 -5.10
C GLY A 132 -1.71 -18.38 -3.57
N GLN A 133 -0.50 -18.38 -3.02
CA GLN A 133 -0.27 -18.40 -1.58
C GLN A 133 0.10 -17.02 -1.05
N LEU A 134 -0.35 -16.72 0.18
CA LEU A 134 -0.03 -15.46 0.83
C LEU A 134 1.46 -15.41 1.21
N SER A 135 2.13 -14.35 0.78
CA SER A 135 3.56 -14.09 1.02
C SER A 135 3.74 -12.71 1.63
N THR A 136 4.90 -12.46 2.25
CA THR A 136 5.17 -11.16 2.87
C THR A 136 6.58 -10.63 2.59
N LEU A 137 6.69 -9.31 2.48
CA LEU A 137 7.94 -8.58 2.56
C LEU A 137 8.03 -7.89 3.92
N VAL A 138 9.16 -8.04 4.58
CA VAL A 138 9.47 -7.37 5.84
C VAL A 138 10.56 -6.34 5.60
N GLY A 139 10.28 -5.09 5.96
CA GLY A 139 11.17 -3.95 5.82
C GLY A 139 11.72 -3.50 7.17
N HIS A 140 13.04 -3.38 7.28
CA HIS A 140 13.74 -2.82 8.45
C HIS A 140 14.93 -1.99 7.99
N ASP A 141 15.08 -0.76 8.51
CA ASP A 141 16.14 0.20 8.15
C ASP A 141 16.32 0.35 6.63
N GLY A 142 15.21 0.53 5.91
CA GLY A 142 15.19 0.68 4.46
C GLY A 142 15.52 -0.58 3.65
N GLN A 143 15.81 -1.71 4.28
CA GLN A 143 16.07 -2.99 3.61
C GLN A 143 14.85 -3.90 3.65
N TRP A 144 14.50 -4.47 2.50
CA TRP A 144 13.35 -5.37 2.36
C TRP A 144 13.80 -6.82 2.14
N LYS A 145 13.14 -7.74 2.86
CA LYS A 145 13.40 -9.17 2.74
C LYS A 145 12.10 -9.93 2.52
N GLY A 146 12.10 -10.80 1.51
CA GLY A 146 11.05 -11.79 1.33
C GLY A 146 11.06 -12.79 2.48
N THR A 147 9.88 -13.13 2.97
CA THR A 147 9.68 -14.20 3.95
C THR A 147 8.96 -15.38 3.30
N GLU A 148 9.15 -16.55 3.88
CA GLU A 148 8.51 -17.77 3.42
C GLU A 148 6.98 -17.65 3.41
N THR A 149 6.39 -18.40 2.50
CA THR A 149 4.97 -18.41 2.23
C THR A 149 4.16 -18.79 3.47
N LEU A 150 3.18 -17.96 3.83
CA LEU A 150 2.33 -18.19 4.99
C LEU A 150 1.35 -19.32 4.68
N SER A 151 1.60 -20.49 5.28
CA SER A 151 0.65 -21.61 5.25
C SER A 151 -0.53 -21.32 6.15
N ILE A 152 -1.61 -20.74 5.59
CA ILE A 152 -2.85 -20.51 6.33
C ILE A 152 -3.61 -21.84 6.45
N GLN A 153 -3.52 -22.50 7.61
CA GLN A 153 -4.45 -23.59 7.94
C GLN A 153 -5.79 -23.00 8.40
N LEU A 154 -6.68 -22.68 7.45
CA LEU A 154 -8.06 -22.35 7.78
C LEU A 154 -8.76 -23.61 8.32
N LYS A 155 -9.25 -23.55 9.56
CA LYS A 155 -10.13 -24.60 10.08
C LYS A 155 -11.44 -24.59 9.26
N PRO A 156 -12.04 -25.76 8.96
CA PRO A 156 -13.25 -25.85 8.11
C PRO A 156 -14.40 -24.94 8.57
N GLU A 157 -14.52 -24.72 9.88
CA GLU A 157 -15.52 -23.86 10.53
C GLU A 157 -15.38 -22.35 10.22
N GLN A 158 -14.23 -21.91 9.68
CA GLN A 158 -14.00 -20.52 9.27
C GLN A 158 -14.26 -20.29 7.78
N ARG A 159 -14.62 -21.33 7.01
CA ARG A 159 -14.81 -21.23 5.55
C ARG A 159 -16.14 -20.62 5.11
N MET A 160 -17.14 -20.53 5.98
CA MET A 160 -18.44 -19.97 5.60
C MET A 160 -19.09 -19.19 6.74
N TRP A 161 -19.10 -17.87 6.64
CA TRP A 161 -20.17 -17.06 7.21
C TRP A 161 -21.23 -16.85 6.12
N PRO A 162 -22.41 -17.50 6.17
CA PRO A 162 -23.53 -16.99 5.41
C PRO A 162 -23.97 -15.69 6.07
N LEU A 163 -23.64 -14.56 5.44
CA LEU A 163 -24.29 -13.27 5.71
C LEU A 163 -25.80 -13.46 5.48
N LYS A 164 -26.54 -13.80 6.54
CA LYS A 164 -28.00 -13.69 6.54
C LYS A 164 -28.33 -12.21 6.64
N ILE A 165 -28.45 -11.56 5.50
CA ILE A 165 -29.08 -10.25 5.40
C ILE A 165 -30.54 -10.44 5.84
N ARG A 166 -30.87 -9.99 7.05
CA ARG A 166 -32.26 -9.83 7.46
C ARG A 166 -32.81 -8.59 6.77
N THR A 167 -33.63 -8.79 5.75
CA THR A 167 -34.52 -7.75 5.24
C THR A 167 -35.68 -7.62 6.22
N ASN A 168 -35.84 -6.43 6.81
CA ASN A 168 -37.09 -6.02 7.46
C ASN A 168 -38.09 -5.55 6.40
#